data_AF-A0A518DJG6-F1
#
_entry.id   AF-A0A518DJG6-F1
#
_cell.length_a   1.000
_cell.length_b   1.000
_cell.length_c   1.000
_cell.angle_alpha   90.00
_cell.angle_beta   90.00
_cell.angle_gamma   90.00
#
_symmetry.space_group_name_H-M   'P 1'
#
loop_
_entity.id
_entity.type
_entity.pdbx_description
1 polymer ?
#
loop_
_entity_poly.entity_id
_entity_poly.type
_entity_poly.pdbx_seq_one_letter_code
_entity_poly.pdbx_strand_id
1 'polypeptide(L)'
;MKIARFWVRESATSTGGKGRVEQATGWGWSETNEHEARERARSAAQRIADWLAKGKREEAPGGEYAYLTRPAREEIVQELGDDDHPAAVVTRNRYGALVLNTRELMFIDADVPKPPPQPVAAALLGAVRRLFGGAANQPPAADPAELVLDGIRAWSAANPSVALTVYRTAAGFRCVVTNQAISARSELSESILAGLDSDPLYRRLCKSQECFRARLTPKPWRVGLGQPRREFPFEDAAHEAEHRDWVHGYDAACEGFAACARVERLGPEETISALAPLVELHDRMTLCDSGLPLA
;
A
#
# COMPACT_ATOMS: atom_id res chain seq x y z
N MET A 1 -7.93 -13.54 0.70
CA MET A 1 -7.91 -12.07 0.74
C MET A 1 -9.18 -11.56 1.35
N LYS A 2 -9.07 -10.67 2.33
CA LYS A 2 -10.18 -10.08 3.07
C LYS A 2 -10.46 -8.69 2.50
N ILE A 3 -11.30 -8.65 1.47
CA ILE A 3 -11.74 -7.40 0.83
C ILE A 3 -13.24 -7.29 1.03
N ALA A 4 -13.66 -6.26 1.76
CA ALA A 4 -15.07 -6.07 2.06
C ALA A 4 -15.83 -5.49 0.85
N ARG A 5 -16.97 -6.11 0.53
CA ARG A 5 -17.87 -5.70 -0.55
C ARG A 5 -18.96 -4.76 -0.06
N PHE A 6 -19.46 -5.01 1.15
CA PHE A 6 -20.54 -4.23 1.75
C PHE A 6 -19.97 -3.36 2.86
N TRP A 7 -20.35 -2.09 2.84
CA TRP A 7 -20.00 -1.13 3.86
C TRP A 7 -21.23 -0.37 4.31
N VAL A 8 -21.42 -0.25 5.62
CA VAL A 8 -22.56 0.44 6.22
C VAL A 8 -22.05 1.36 7.32
N ARG A 9 -22.64 2.55 7.41
CA ARG A 9 -22.44 3.46 8.54
C ARG A 9 -23.70 3.52 9.38
N GLU A 10 -23.52 3.37 10.69
CA GLU A 10 -24.62 3.45 11.65
C GLU A 10 -24.28 4.46 12.74
N SER A 11 -25.32 4.98 13.39
CA SER A 11 -25.20 5.86 14.54
C SER A 11 -25.70 5.17 15.81
N ALA A 12 -25.09 5.46 16.94
CA ALA A 12 -25.54 5.01 18.24
C ALA A 12 -25.42 6.14 19.27
N THR A 13 -26.19 6.01 20.35
CA THR A 13 -26.16 6.95 21.47
C THR A 13 -25.92 6.21 22.78
N SER A 14 -25.22 6.85 23.72
CA SER A 14 -25.00 6.34 25.06
C SER A 14 -25.08 7.46 26.09
N THR A 15 -25.53 7.17 27.29
CA THR A 15 -25.78 8.18 28.33
C THR A 15 -24.72 8.10 29.43
N GLY A 16 -23.98 9.19 29.63
CA GLY A 16 -22.94 9.29 30.67
C GLY A 16 -23.50 9.58 32.07
N GLY A 17 -22.63 9.49 33.08
CA GLY A 17 -22.98 9.59 34.52
C GLY A 17 -23.59 10.91 35.03
N LYS A 18 -23.89 11.87 34.14
CA LYS A 18 -24.62 13.12 34.44
C LYS A 18 -25.84 13.32 33.53
N GLY A 19 -26.35 12.27 32.89
CA GLY A 19 -27.46 12.35 31.94
C GLY A 19 -27.08 12.94 30.57
N ARG A 20 -25.79 13.22 30.33
CA ARG A 20 -25.31 13.69 29.03
C ARG A 20 -25.41 12.57 28.00
N VAL A 21 -26.11 12.81 26.90
CA VAL A 21 -26.22 11.89 25.77
C VAL A 21 -25.04 12.14 24.84
N GLU A 22 -24.26 11.10 24.58
CA GLU A 22 -23.19 11.07 23.61
C GLU A 22 -23.68 10.35 22.35
N GLN A 23 -23.41 10.91 21.17
CA GLN A 23 -23.70 10.28 19.89
C GLN A 23 -22.40 9.97 19.17
N ALA A 24 -22.34 8.79 18.55
CA ALA A 24 -21.20 8.38 17.73
C ALA A 24 -21.66 7.66 16.47
N THR A 25 -20.81 7.69 15.45
CA THR A 25 -21.00 6.88 14.23
C THR A 25 -19.92 5.82 14.11
N GLY A 26 -20.27 4.66 13.56
CA GLY A 26 -19.36 3.56 13.31
C GLY A 26 -19.55 2.99 11.91
N TRP A 27 -18.44 2.66 11.25
CA TRP A 27 -18.44 1.87 10.02
C TRP A 27 -18.39 0.39 10.34
N GLY A 28 -19.20 -0.39 9.62
CA GLY A 28 -19.15 -1.84 9.57
C GLY A 28 -19.02 -2.31 8.13
N TRP A 29 -18.58 -3.56 7.98
CA TRP A 29 -18.25 -4.14 6.69
C TRP A 29 -18.58 -5.63 6.63
N SER A 30 -18.82 -6.16 5.44
CA SER A 30 -18.98 -7.58 5.19
C SER A 30 -18.45 -7.95 3.80
N GLU A 31 -17.99 -9.18 3.68
CA GLU A 31 -17.62 -9.79 2.41
C GLU A 31 -18.85 -10.38 1.69
N THR A 32 -19.95 -10.64 2.41
CA THR A 32 -21.07 -11.46 1.93
C THR A 32 -22.40 -10.71 1.82
N ASN A 33 -22.75 -9.86 2.80
CA ASN A 33 -24.05 -9.18 2.78
C ASN A 33 -24.10 -7.90 3.64
N GLU A 34 -25.05 -7.03 3.32
CA GLU A 34 -25.25 -5.75 4.02
C GLU A 34 -25.72 -5.91 5.47
N HIS A 35 -26.47 -6.96 5.80
CA HIS A 35 -26.99 -7.17 7.16
C HIS A 35 -25.85 -7.34 8.18
N GLU A 36 -24.87 -8.19 7.87
CA GLU A 36 -23.67 -8.38 8.70
C GLU A 36 -22.85 -7.09 8.81
N ALA A 37 -22.71 -6.34 7.71
CA ALA A 37 -22.02 -5.05 7.73
C ALA A 37 -22.73 -4.06 8.67
N ARG A 38 -24.07 -4.03 8.64
CA ARG A 38 -24.90 -3.19 9.50
C ARG A 38 -24.80 -3.57 10.98
N GLU A 39 -24.81 -4.86 11.30
CA GLU A 39 -24.60 -5.32 12.68
C GLU A 39 -23.24 -4.88 13.23
N ARG A 40 -22.17 -5.07 12.45
CA ARG A 40 -20.83 -4.59 12.81
C ARG A 40 -20.78 -3.08 12.96
N ALA A 41 -21.48 -2.34 12.11
CA ALA A 41 -21.55 -0.88 12.16
C ALA A 41 -22.22 -0.41 13.46
N ARG A 42 -23.35 -1.00 13.83
CA ARG A 42 -24.04 -0.72 15.11
C ARG A 42 -23.15 -1.03 16.30
N SER A 43 -22.50 -2.20 16.33
CA SER A 43 -21.58 -2.56 17.41
C SER A 43 -20.37 -1.61 17.49
N ALA A 44 -19.83 -1.18 16.35
CA ALA A 44 -18.75 -0.20 16.32
C ALA A 44 -19.21 1.17 16.85
N ALA A 45 -20.36 1.67 16.39
CA ALA A 45 -20.94 2.93 16.84
C ALA A 45 -21.22 2.90 18.35
N GLN A 46 -21.81 1.81 18.86
CA GLN A 46 -22.13 1.66 20.28
C GLN A 46 -20.87 1.69 21.15
N ARG A 47 -19.81 0.96 20.77
CA ARG A 47 -18.55 0.97 21.52
C ARG A 47 -17.95 2.38 21.62
N ILE A 48 -18.03 3.17 20.54
CA ILE A 48 -17.53 4.54 20.55
C ILE A 48 -18.42 5.43 21.43
N ALA A 49 -19.75 5.31 21.31
CA ALA A 49 -20.69 6.07 22.15
C ALA A 49 -20.48 5.77 23.64
N ASP A 50 -20.30 4.50 24.01
CA ASP A 50 -20.02 4.09 25.40
C ASP A 50 -18.66 4.61 25.89
N TRP A 51 -17.63 4.57 25.05
CA TRP A 51 -16.31 5.12 25.37
C TRP A 51 -16.36 6.64 25.63
N LEU A 52 -17.13 7.37 24.83
CA LEU A 52 -17.40 8.80 25.04
C LEU A 52 -18.16 9.02 26.36
N ALA A 53 -19.20 8.23 26.61
CA ALA A 53 -20.03 8.34 27.81
C ALA A 53 -19.26 8.04 29.10
N LYS A 54 -18.27 7.14 29.04
CA LYS A 54 -17.33 6.83 30.13
C LYS A 54 -16.21 7.87 30.29
N GLY A 55 -16.16 8.90 29.45
CA GLY A 55 -15.21 10.01 29.55
C GLY A 55 -13.81 9.68 29.05
N LYS A 56 -13.66 8.77 28.07
CA LYS A 56 -12.39 8.51 27.36
C LYS A 56 -11.23 8.07 28.27
N ARG A 57 -11.53 7.36 29.36
CA ARG A 57 -10.52 6.92 30.36
C ARG A 57 -9.69 5.72 29.90
N GLU A 58 -10.21 4.97 28.93
CA GLU A 58 -9.57 3.81 28.31
C GLU A 58 -9.07 4.17 26.90
N GLU A 59 -8.28 3.29 26.30
CA GLU A 59 -7.86 3.43 24.91
C GLU A 59 -9.08 3.50 23.97
N ALA A 60 -8.99 4.36 22.95
CA ALA A 60 -10.09 4.54 22.00
C ALA A 60 -10.38 3.21 21.27
N PRO A 61 -11.66 2.85 21.06
CA PRO A 61 -12.02 1.67 20.29
C PRO A 61 -11.45 1.71 18.87
N GLY A 62 -10.49 0.83 18.59
CA GLY A 62 -9.78 0.81 17.30
C GLY A 62 -8.62 1.81 17.22
N GLY A 63 -7.73 1.79 18.22
CA GLY A 63 -6.47 2.54 18.27
C GLY A 63 -5.53 2.32 17.08
N GLU A 64 -4.25 2.67 17.26
CA GLU A 64 -3.25 2.89 16.20
C GLU A 64 -3.12 1.74 15.17
N TYR A 65 -3.51 0.52 15.55
CA TYR A 65 -3.46 -0.69 14.70
C TYR A 65 -4.81 -1.14 14.10
N ALA A 66 -5.86 -0.33 14.19
CA ALA A 66 -7.15 -0.68 13.59
C ALA A 66 -7.07 -0.90 12.06
N TYR A 67 -6.18 -0.18 11.38
CA TYR A 67 -5.92 -0.38 9.95
C TYR A 67 -5.28 -1.75 9.63
N LEU A 68 -4.50 -2.33 10.56
CA LEU A 68 -3.92 -3.66 10.38
C LEU A 68 -4.93 -4.78 10.64
N THR A 69 -6.04 -4.50 11.31
CA THR A 69 -6.97 -5.52 11.82
C THR A 69 -8.35 -5.47 11.16
N ARG A 70 -8.57 -4.51 10.25
CA ARG A 70 -9.81 -4.32 9.50
C ARG A 70 -9.50 -4.24 8.01
N PRO A 71 -10.41 -4.68 7.12
CA PRO A 71 -10.28 -4.41 5.69
C PRO A 71 -10.15 -2.91 5.44
N ALA A 72 -9.35 -2.55 4.44
CA ALA A 72 -9.23 -1.18 4.02
C ALA A 72 -10.55 -0.72 3.36
N ARG A 73 -10.97 0.51 3.67
CA ARG A 73 -12.12 1.15 3.02
C ARG A 73 -11.71 1.60 1.62
N GLU A 74 -11.80 0.67 0.69
CA GLU A 74 -11.35 0.86 -0.69
C GLU A 74 -12.44 0.39 -1.62
N GLU A 75 -12.67 1.18 -2.65
CA GLU A 75 -13.60 0.81 -3.72
C GLU A 75 -12.99 -0.30 -4.56
N ILE A 76 -13.77 -1.34 -4.89
CA ILE A 76 -13.38 -2.37 -5.86
C ILE A 76 -13.60 -1.80 -7.26
N VAL A 77 -12.52 -1.73 -8.04
CA VAL A 77 -12.52 -1.18 -9.41
C VAL A 77 -12.58 -2.28 -10.44
N GLN A 78 -11.89 -3.39 -10.18
CA GLN A 78 -11.83 -4.54 -11.10
C GLN A 78 -11.56 -5.82 -10.31
N GLU A 79 -12.18 -6.92 -10.72
CA GLU A 79 -11.88 -8.27 -10.23
C GLU A 79 -11.35 -9.13 -11.38
N LEU A 80 -10.42 -10.03 -11.08
CA LEU A 80 -9.87 -10.99 -12.03
C LEU A 80 -9.93 -12.39 -11.43
N GLY A 81 -10.41 -13.35 -12.21
CA GLY A 81 -10.57 -14.75 -11.81
C GLY A 81 -12.04 -15.14 -11.69
N ASP A 82 -12.31 -16.11 -10.83
CA ASP A 82 -13.65 -16.60 -10.53
C ASP A 82 -14.43 -15.59 -9.67
N ASP A 83 -15.73 -15.43 -9.92
CA ASP A 83 -16.62 -14.50 -9.21
C ASP A 83 -16.67 -14.76 -7.70
N ASP A 84 -16.62 -16.03 -7.28
CA ASP A 84 -16.65 -16.42 -5.87
C ASP A 84 -15.24 -16.33 -5.25
N HIS A 85 -14.21 -16.55 -6.08
CA HIS A 85 -12.82 -16.62 -5.63
C HIS A 85 -11.87 -15.88 -6.57
N PRO A 86 -11.89 -14.54 -6.57
CA PRO A 86 -11.01 -13.79 -7.45
C PRO A 86 -9.53 -14.12 -7.18
N ALA A 87 -8.73 -14.25 -8.23
CA ALA A 87 -7.28 -14.38 -8.11
C ALA A 87 -6.65 -13.03 -7.70
N ALA A 88 -7.25 -11.94 -8.19
CA ALA A 88 -6.85 -10.58 -7.85
C ALA A 88 -8.01 -9.59 -7.85
N VAL A 89 -7.86 -8.51 -7.09
CA VAL A 89 -8.81 -7.39 -7.02
C VAL A 89 -8.02 -6.09 -7.10
N VAL A 90 -8.36 -5.25 -8.07
CA VAL A 90 -7.87 -3.87 -8.14
C VAL A 90 -8.80 -2.99 -7.31
N THR A 91 -8.26 -2.32 -6.31
CA THR A 91 -8.99 -1.37 -5.48
C THR A 91 -8.47 0.06 -5.64
N ARG A 92 -9.30 1.05 -5.32
CA ARG A 92 -8.85 2.45 -5.18
C ARG A 92 -8.72 2.78 -3.69
N ASN A 93 -7.50 3.11 -3.26
CA ASN A 93 -7.24 3.36 -1.85
C ASN A 93 -7.68 4.77 -1.40
N ARG A 94 -7.53 5.07 -0.10
CA ARG A 94 -7.96 6.35 0.50
C ARG A 94 -7.35 7.61 -0.16
N TYR A 95 -6.14 7.50 -0.72
CA TYR A 95 -5.51 8.61 -1.43
C TYR A 95 -5.71 8.52 -2.95
N GLY A 96 -6.61 7.66 -3.42
CA GLY A 96 -7.04 7.60 -4.80
C GLY A 96 -6.18 6.78 -5.74
N ALA A 97 -5.07 6.20 -5.30
CA ALA A 97 -4.25 5.35 -6.17
C ALA A 97 -4.86 3.95 -6.33
N LEU A 98 -4.71 3.37 -7.52
CA LEU A 98 -5.07 1.99 -7.80
C LEU A 98 -4.07 1.05 -7.13
N VAL A 99 -4.58 -0.01 -6.51
CA VAL A 99 -3.80 -1.03 -5.80
C VAL A 99 -4.27 -2.41 -6.26
N LEU A 100 -3.34 -3.21 -6.77
CA LEU A 100 -3.55 -4.61 -7.04
C LEU A 100 -3.43 -5.41 -5.75
N ASN A 101 -4.47 -6.14 -5.40
CA ASN A 101 -4.50 -7.07 -4.28
C ASN A 101 -4.52 -8.50 -4.83
N THR A 102 -3.59 -9.35 -4.40
CA THR A 102 -3.45 -10.72 -4.93
C THR A 102 -3.39 -11.71 -3.79
N ARG A 103 -3.95 -12.91 -3.97
CA ARG A 103 -3.82 -13.99 -2.99
C ARG A 103 -2.42 -14.62 -3.00
N GLU A 104 -1.85 -14.76 -4.21
CA GLU A 104 -0.71 -15.65 -4.44
C GLU A 104 0.47 -15.01 -5.20
N LEU A 105 0.25 -13.90 -5.91
CA LEU A 105 1.34 -13.16 -6.54
C LEU A 105 2.04 -12.29 -5.51
N MET A 106 3.24 -12.68 -5.11
CA MET A 106 3.98 -12.02 -4.03
C MET A 106 4.63 -10.72 -4.52
N PHE A 107 4.33 -9.62 -3.83
CA PHE A 107 4.98 -8.32 -3.99
C PHE A 107 5.82 -7.98 -2.77
N ILE A 108 7.07 -7.56 -3.01
CA ILE A 108 8.03 -7.14 -1.99
C ILE A 108 8.47 -5.71 -2.29
N ASP A 109 8.07 -4.74 -1.48
CA ASP A 109 8.57 -3.37 -1.59
C ASP A 109 9.79 -3.20 -0.65
N ALA A 110 10.91 -2.72 -1.20
CA ALA A 110 12.15 -2.41 -0.51
C ALA A 110 12.48 -0.92 -0.69
N ASP A 111 12.39 -0.13 0.38
CA ASP A 111 12.59 1.32 0.31
C ASP A 111 14.08 1.68 0.30
N VAL A 112 14.44 2.68 -0.50
CA VAL A 112 15.78 3.26 -0.45
C VAL A 112 15.84 4.26 0.69
N PRO A 113 16.79 4.11 1.64
CA PRO A 113 16.95 5.06 2.74
C PRO A 113 17.14 6.48 2.21
N LYS A 114 16.32 7.40 2.69
CA LYS A 114 16.52 8.83 2.41
C LYS A 114 17.77 9.30 3.17
N PRO A 115 18.66 10.08 2.55
CA PRO A 115 19.76 10.68 3.28
C PRO A 115 19.18 11.55 4.41
N PRO A 116 19.78 11.53 5.61
CA PRO A 116 19.32 12.38 6.70
C PRO A 116 19.36 13.86 6.26
N PRO A 117 18.39 14.69 6.71
CA PRO A 117 18.40 16.12 6.39
C PRO A 117 19.71 16.72 6.90
N GLN A 118 20.53 17.26 5.99
CA GLN A 118 21.78 17.89 6.39
C GLN A 118 21.47 19.21 7.10
N PRO A 119 22.01 19.46 8.30
CA PRO A 119 21.89 20.77 8.91
C PRO A 119 22.51 21.82 7.99
N VAL A 120 21.83 22.97 7.83
CA VAL A 120 22.25 24.05 6.92
C VAL A 120 23.71 24.47 7.15
N ALA A 121 24.17 24.44 8.40
CA ALA A 121 25.55 24.70 8.78
C ALA A 121 26.55 23.68 8.18
N ALA A 122 26.20 22.39 8.13
CA ALA A 122 27.05 21.34 7.55
C ALA A 122 27.16 21.47 6.02
N ALA A 123 26.07 21.88 5.35
CA ALA A 123 26.07 22.14 3.91
C ALA A 123 26.97 23.35 3.56
N LEU A 124 26.87 24.43 4.34
CA LEU A 124 27.72 25.62 4.18
C LEU A 124 29.19 25.32 4.47
N LEU A 125 29.49 24.59 5.55
CA LEU A 125 30.86 24.20 5.89
C LEU A 125 31.48 23.28 4.83
N GLY A 126 30.68 22.36 4.28
CA GLY A 126 31.09 21.49 3.17
C GLY A 126 31.40 22.27 1.89
N ALA A 127 30.61 23.31 1.56
CA ALA A 127 30.85 24.17 0.42
C ALA A 127 32.14 25.01 0.58
N VAL A 128 32.36 25.59 1.77
CA VAL A 128 33.59 26.35 2.08
C VAL A 128 34.81 25.43 2.06
N ARG A 129 34.70 24.21 2.60
CA ARG A 129 35.81 23.23 2.60
C ARG A 129 36.19 22.76 1.19
N ARG A 130 35.24 22.69 0.25
CA ARG A 130 35.53 22.41 -1.18
C ARG A 130 36.18 23.58 -1.92
N LEU A 131 35.97 24.82 -1.47
CA LEU A 131 36.57 26.01 -2.07
C LEU A 131 37.99 26.31 -1.54
N PHE A 132 38.29 25.91 -0.31
CA PHE A 132 39.56 26.24 0.36
C PHE A 132 40.46 25.02 0.68
N GLY A 133 39.97 23.80 0.47
CA GLY A 133 40.74 22.57 0.64
C GLY A 133 40.76 21.77 -0.66
N GLY A 134 41.97 21.54 -1.20
CA GLY A 134 42.17 20.72 -2.40
C GLY A 134 41.38 19.41 -2.32
N ALA A 135 40.58 19.14 -3.34
CA ALA A 135 39.71 17.98 -3.42
C ALA A 135 40.52 16.68 -3.48
N ALA A 136 40.94 16.19 -2.32
CA ALA A 136 41.59 14.91 -2.17
C ALA A 136 40.53 13.80 -2.09
N ASN A 137 40.33 13.11 -3.22
CA ASN A 137 40.18 11.65 -3.32
C ASN A 137 39.30 10.96 -2.27
N GLN A 138 38.08 11.44 -2.03
CA GLN A 138 37.03 10.58 -1.47
C GLN A 138 36.31 9.89 -2.63
N PRO A 139 36.29 8.54 -2.69
CA PRO A 139 35.44 7.86 -3.64
C PRO A 139 34.00 8.33 -3.44
N PRO A 140 33.22 8.51 -4.52
CA PRO A 140 31.83 8.90 -4.39
C PRO A 140 31.14 7.91 -3.44
N ALA A 141 30.39 8.43 -2.47
CA ALA A 141 29.58 7.58 -1.61
C ALA A 141 28.68 6.71 -2.49
N ALA A 142 28.61 5.41 -2.20
CA ALA A 142 27.79 4.48 -2.96
C ALA A 142 26.34 5.00 -3.01
N ASP A 143 25.72 4.93 -4.20
CA ASP A 143 24.32 5.31 -4.37
C ASP A 143 23.47 4.40 -3.47
N PRO A 144 22.68 4.94 -2.52
CA PRO A 144 21.78 4.15 -1.68
C PRO A 144 20.85 3.23 -2.47
N ALA A 145 20.48 3.59 -3.70
CA ALA A 145 19.69 2.73 -4.58
C ALA A 145 20.48 1.49 -5.03
N GLU A 146 21.73 1.66 -5.44
CA GLU A 146 22.58 0.54 -5.85
C GLU A 146 22.85 -0.40 -4.67
N LEU A 147 23.04 0.13 -3.46
CA LEU A 147 23.20 -0.71 -2.26
C LEU A 147 21.99 -1.61 -1.98
N VAL A 148 20.77 -1.09 -2.15
CA VAL A 148 19.55 -1.89 -2.00
C VAL A 148 19.44 -2.93 -3.13
N LEU A 149 19.76 -2.55 -4.35
CA LEU A 149 19.72 -3.47 -5.50
C LEU A 149 20.73 -4.60 -5.37
N ASP A 150 21.96 -4.30 -4.93
CA ASP A 150 22.99 -5.30 -4.65
C ASP A 150 22.57 -6.23 -3.51
N GLY A 151 21.87 -5.72 -2.49
CA GLY A 151 21.24 -6.54 -1.46
C GLY A 151 20.22 -7.53 -2.02
N ILE A 152 19.34 -7.08 -2.94
CA ILE A 152 18.36 -7.93 -3.64
C ILE A 152 19.08 -9.00 -4.46
N ARG A 153 20.12 -8.63 -5.22
CA ARG A 153 20.93 -9.56 -6.02
C ARG A 153 21.63 -10.61 -5.14
N ALA A 154 22.25 -10.18 -4.04
CA ALA A 154 22.91 -11.08 -3.10
C ALA A 154 21.91 -12.05 -2.45
N TRP A 155 20.73 -11.56 -2.06
CA TRP A 155 19.67 -12.40 -1.54
C TRP A 155 19.20 -13.43 -2.58
N SER A 156 18.99 -13.01 -3.84
CA SER A 156 18.59 -13.92 -4.91
C SER A 156 19.65 -14.99 -5.20
N ALA A 157 20.93 -14.63 -5.21
CA ALA A 157 22.03 -15.58 -5.37
C ALA A 157 22.08 -16.64 -4.25
N ALA A 158 21.73 -16.24 -3.02
CA ALA A 158 21.61 -17.16 -1.88
C ALA A 158 20.32 -18.01 -1.89
N ASN A 159 19.33 -17.63 -2.71
CA ASN A 159 18.01 -18.28 -2.82
C ASN A 159 17.69 -18.66 -4.28
N PRO A 160 18.48 -19.53 -4.93
CA PRO A 160 18.44 -19.76 -6.38
C PRO A 160 17.14 -20.40 -6.88
N SER A 161 16.30 -20.93 -5.99
CA SER A 161 14.98 -21.48 -6.34
C SER A 161 13.90 -20.41 -6.51
N VAL A 162 14.16 -19.14 -6.16
CA VAL A 162 13.18 -18.06 -6.23
C VAL A 162 13.49 -17.17 -7.42
N ALA A 163 12.54 -17.08 -8.36
CA ALA A 163 12.61 -16.16 -9.49
C ALA A 163 12.04 -14.80 -9.09
N LEU A 164 12.81 -13.73 -9.27
CA LEU A 164 12.39 -12.35 -9.00
C LEU A 164 12.39 -11.54 -10.28
N THR A 165 11.31 -10.81 -10.53
CA THR A 165 11.37 -9.63 -11.40
C THR A 165 11.48 -8.38 -10.53
N VAL A 166 12.53 -7.59 -10.76
CA VAL A 166 12.85 -6.39 -9.99
C VAL A 166 12.43 -5.15 -10.77
N TYR A 167 11.75 -4.23 -10.09
CA TYR A 167 11.28 -2.96 -10.62
C TYR A 167 11.80 -1.82 -9.75
N ARG A 168 12.26 -0.73 -10.39
CA ARG A 168 12.55 0.54 -9.73
C ARG A 168 11.26 1.29 -9.50
N THR A 169 11.06 1.80 -8.30
CA THR A 169 9.96 2.73 -7.96
C THR A 169 10.53 4.10 -7.60
N ALA A 170 9.68 5.13 -7.51
CA ALA A 170 10.12 6.44 -7.06
C ALA A 170 10.57 6.50 -5.57
N ALA A 171 10.42 5.42 -4.77
CA ALA A 171 10.94 5.35 -3.39
C ALA A 171 12.00 4.28 -3.17
N GLY A 172 12.18 3.33 -4.10
CA GLY A 172 13.09 2.22 -3.93
C GLY A 172 12.86 1.16 -4.98
N PHE A 173 12.66 -0.09 -4.58
CA PHE A 173 12.42 -1.21 -5.47
C PHE A 173 11.17 -1.98 -5.09
N ARG A 174 10.61 -2.65 -6.08
CA ARG A 174 9.58 -3.67 -5.92
C ARG A 174 10.09 -4.95 -6.56
N CYS A 175 10.01 -6.06 -5.86
CA CYS A 175 10.26 -7.39 -6.41
C CYS A 175 8.95 -8.15 -6.52
N VAL A 176 8.84 -8.98 -7.56
CA VAL A 176 7.71 -9.88 -7.80
C VAL A 176 8.24 -11.30 -7.93
N VAL A 177 7.70 -12.23 -7.14
CA VAL A 177 8.03 -13.66 -7.29
C VAL A 177 7.18 -14.25 -8.41
N THR A 178 7.81 -14.82 -9.42
CA THR A 178 7.11 -15.25 -10.65
C THR A 178 6.98 -16.77 -10.82
N ASN A 179 7.84 -17.55 -10.17
CA ASN A 179 7.92 -19.00 -10.40
C ASN A 179 7.15 -19.85 -9.38
N GLN A 180 6.48 -19.24 -8.40
CA GLN A 180 5.74 -19.96 -7.36
C GLN A 180 4.59 -19.12 -6.80
N ALA A 181 3.42 -19.73 -6.69
CA ALA A 181 2.26 -19.16 -6.01
C ALA A 181 2.48 -19.26 -4.50
N ILE A 182 2.54 -18.12 -3.81
CA ILE A 182 2.86 -18.06 -2.38
C ILE A 182 1.66 -17.48 -1.63
N SER A 183 1.16 -18.16 -0.61
CA SER A 183 0.15 -17.55 0.26
C SER A 183 0.78 -16.48 1.17
N ALA A 184 0.15 -15.31 1.30
CA ALA A 184 0.54 -14.24 2.23
C ALA A 184 0.56 -14.66 3.72
N ARG A 185 0.00 -15.82 4.06
CA ARG A 185 0.02 -16.40 5.42
C ARG A 185 1.12 -17.45 5.64
N SER A 186 1.82 -17.85 4.58
CA SER A 186 2.83 -18.91 4.65
C SER A 186 4.10 -18.43 5.36
N GLU A 187 4.82 -19.36 5.99
CA GLU A 187 6.15 -19.10 6.57
C GLU A 187 7.16 -18.70 5.49
N LEU A 188 7.02 -19.26 4.28
CA LEU A 188 7.83 -18.91 3.13
C LEU A 188 7.68 -17.43 2.74
N SER A 189 6.44 -16.92 2.71
CA SER A 189 6.18 -15.49 2.48
C SER A 189 6.89 -14.62 3.51
N GLU A 190 6.81 -14.97 4.79
CA GLU A 190 7.42 -14.19 5.85
C GLU A 190 8.95 -14.21 5.76
N SER A 191 9.53 -15.37 5.46
CA SER A 191 10.97 -15.53 5.24
C SER A 191 11.48 -14.66 4.10
N ILE A 192 10.80 -14.68 2.95
CA ILE A 192 11.18 -13.88 1.77
C ILE A 192 11.02 -12.38 2.05
N LEU A 193 9.89 -11.93 2.61
CA LEU A 193 9.67 -10.51 2.92
C LEU A 193 10.70 -9.98 3.92
N ALA A 194 11.03 -10.78 4.94
CA ALA A 194 12.03 -10.40 5.94
C ALA A 194 13.44 -10.37 5.35
N GLY A 195 13.80 -11.36 4.52
CA GLY A 195 15.13 -11.44 3.92
C GLY A 195 15.42 -10.36 2.88
N LEU A 196 14.38 -9.76 2.29
CA LEU A 196 14.46 -8.64 1.36
C LEU A 196 14.12 -7.28 2.02
N ASP A 197 14.18 -7.22 3.35
CA ASP A 197 13.99 -5.99 4.15
C ASP A 197 12.68 -5.24 3.89
N SER A 198 11.59 -5.96 3.60
CA SER A 198 10.29 -5.35 3.41
C SER A 198 9.74 -4.78 4.72
N ASP A 199 9.02 -3.67 4.61
CA ASP A 199 8.50 -2.90 5.75
C ASP A 199 7.66 -3.78 6.72
N PRO A 200 7.94 -3.71 8.05
CA PRO A 200 7.21 -4.51 9.04
C PRO A 200 5.70 -4.23 9.11
N LEU A 201 5.22 -3.03 8.78
CA LEU A 201 3.78 -2.77 8.71
C LEU A 201 3.16 -3.44 7.50
N TYR A 202 3.82 -3.38 6.33
CA TYR A 202 3.41 -4.07 5.12
C TYR A 202 3.31 -5.59 5.34
N ARG A 203 4.33 -6.21 5.94
CA ARG A 203 4.32 -7.65 6.30
C ARG A 203 3.12 -8.03 7.15
N ARG A 204 2.85 -7.26 8.21
CA ARG A 204 1.68 -7.48 9.09
C ARG A 204 0.37 -7.30 8.34
N LEU A 205 0.28 -6.31 7.47
CA LEU A 205 -0.89 -6.03 6.64
C LEU A 205 -1.17 -7.20 5.68
N CYS A 206 -0.14 -7.73 5.02
CA CYS A 206 -0.28 -8.85 4.11
C CYS A 206 -0.85 -10.09 4.81
N LYS A 207 -0.31 -10.38 6.01
CA LYS A 207 -0.77 -11.51 6.82
C LYS A 207 -2.21 -11.32 7.31
N SER A 208 -2.59 -10.12 7.76
CA SER A 208 -3.91 -9.88 8.33
C SER A 208 -5.02 -9.82 7.26
N GLN A 209 -4.71 -9.22 6.11
CA GLN A 209 -5.62 -9.09 4.97
C GLN A 209 -5.56 -10.31 4.03
N GLU A 210 -4.64 -11.24 4.25
CA GLU A 210 -4.48 -12.47 3.47
C GLU A 210 -4.32 -12.18 1.97
N CYS A 211 -3.50 -11.17 1.67
CA CYS A 211 -3.16 -10.76 0.30
C CYS A 211 -1.84 -9.98 0.25
N PHE A 212 -1.19 -9.94 -0.91
CA PHE A 212 -0.16 -8.97 -1.22
C PHE A 212 -0.76 -7.75 -1.91
N ARG A 213 -0.12 -6.60 -1.75
CA ARG A 213 -0.64 -5.33 -2.24
C ARG A 213 0.43 -4.56 -3.01
N ALA A 214 0.13 -4.18 -4.25
CA ALA A 214 1.01 -3.38 -5.08
C ALA A 214 0.27 -2.19 -5.66
N ARG A 215 0.78 -0.97 -5.44
CA ARG A 215 0.27 0.23 -6.14
C ARG A 215 0.50 0.09 -7.63
N LEU A 216 -0.53 0.34 -8.42
CA LEU A 216 -0.51 0.32 -9.88
C LEU A 216 -0.35 1.72 -10.47
N THR A 217 -0.77 2.77 -9.75
CA THR A 217 -0.64 4.16 -10.18
C THR A 217 0.18 5.00 -9.20
N PRO A 218 0.77 6.12 -9.66
CA PRO A 218 1.54 7.05 -8.82
C PRO A 218 0.83 7.54 -7.56
N LYS A 219 1.59 7.98 -6.55
CA LYS A 219 0.99 8.72 -5.43
C LYS A 219 0.56 10.12 -5.91
N PRO A 220 -0.64 10.63 -5.56
CA PRO A 220 -1.12 11.93 -6.08
C PRO A 220 -0.14 13.07 -5.90
N TRP A 221 0.53 13.15 -4.74
CA TRP A 221 1.48 14.23 -4.44
C TRP A 221 2.78 14.15 -5.24
N ARG A 222 3.07 13.04 -5.91
CA ARG A 222 4.20 12.93 -6.84
C ARG A 222 3.86 13.37 -8.26
N VAL A 223 2.57 13.48 -8.57
CA VAL A 223 2.04 14.05 -9.82
C VAL A 223 1.42 15.43 -9.59
N GLY A 224 1.78 16.10 -8.49
CA GLY A 224 1.37 17.48 -8.21
C GLY A 224 -0.04 17.66 -7.64
N LEU A 225 -0.70 16.58 -7.21
CA LEU A 225 -2.07 16.62 -6.69
C LEU A 225 -2.15 16.37 -5.18
N GLY A 226 -3.18 16.95 -4.55
CA GLY A 226 -3.60 16.60 -3.20
C GLY A 226 -4.37 15.28 -3.15
N GLN A 227 -4.67 14.82 -1.94
CA GLN A 227 -5.57 13.66 -1.73
C GLN A 227 -7.03 14.04 -2.06
N PRO A 228 -7.88 13.06 -2.42
CA PRO A 228 -9.30 13.32 -2.62
C PRO A 228 -9.94 13.84 -1.33
N ARG A 229 -10.90 14.77 -1.45
CA ARG A 229 -11.65 15.31 -0.31
C ARG A 229 -12.67 14.32 0.25
N ARG A 230 -13.14 13.41 -0.60
CA ARG A 230 -14.12 12.37 -0.28
C ARG A 230 -13.46 11.02 -0.41
N GLU A 231 -13.69 10.17 0.58
CA GLU A 231 -13.18 8.80 0.60
C GLU A 231 -14.35 7.83 0.50
N PHE A 232 -14.12 6.70 -0.15
CA PHE A 232 -15.04 5.57 -0.09
C PHE A 232 -15.11 4.98 1.34
N PRO A 233 -16.28 4.49 1.80
CA PRO A 233 -17.60 4.57 1.16
C PRO A 233 -18.19 5.98 1.22
N PHE A 234 -18.84 6.40 0.13
CA PHE A 234 -19.41 7.73 0.00
C PHE A 234 -20.69 7.86 0.82
N GLU A 235 -20.90 9.04 1.43
CA GLU A 235 -22.10 9.30 2.23
C GLU A 235 -23.35 9.50 1.36
N ASP A 236 -23.18 10.09 0.18
CA ASP A 236 -24.24 10.36 -0.79
C ASP A 236 -23.67 10.45 -2.22
N ALA A 237 -24.57 10.62 -3.20
CA ALA A 237 -24.23 10.72 -4.61
C ALA A 237 -23.43 11.99 -4.96
N ALA A 238 -23.54 13.07 -4.17
CA ALA A 238 -22.77 14.29 -4.41
C ALA A 238 -21.31 14.10 -3.99
N HIS A 239 -21.06 13.42 -2.87
CA HIS A 239 -19.72 13.01 -2.45
C HIS A 239 -19.08 12.04 -3.44
N GLU A 240 -19.85 11.10 -3.99
CA GLU A 240 -19.36 10.23 -5.06
C GLU A 240 -18.97 11.04 -6.29
N ALA A 241 -19.84 11.94 -6.78
CA ALA A 241 -19.55 12.77 -7.95
C ALA A 241 -18.29 13.63 -7.75
N GLU A 242 -18.11 14.28 -6.60
CA GLU A 242 -16.90 15.05 -6.28
C GLU A 242 -15.65 14.16 -6.29
N HIS A 243 -15.76 12.91 -5.84
CA HIS A 243 -14.66 11.94 -5.93
C HIS A 243 -14.35 11.55 -7.37
N ARG A 244 -15.38 11.29 -8.21
CA ARG A 244 -15.19 10.96 -9.64
C ARG A 244 -14.51 12.08 -10.41
N ASP A 245 -14.89 13.33 -10.16
CA ASP A 245 -14.26 14.49 -10.77
C ASP A 245 -12.77 14.58 -10.38
N TRP A 246 -12.45 14.34 -9.10
CA TRP A 246 -11.06 14.27 -8.65
C TRP A 246 -10.31 13.10 -9.32
N VAL A 247 -10.94 11.93 -9.45
CA VAL A 247 -10.35 10.75 -10.09
C VAL A 247 -10.03 11.05 -11.56
N HIS A 248 -10.92 11.71 -12.31
CA HIS A 248 -10.64 12.09 -13.69
C HIS A 248 -9.42 13.01 -13.80
N GLY A 249 -9.30 14.01 -12.91
CA GLY A 249 -8.12 14.88 -12.87
C GLY A 249 -6.84 14.14 -12.46
N TYR A 250 -6.97 13.18 -11.54
CA TYR A 250 -5.86 12.33 -11.10
C TYR A 250 -5.36 11.38 -12.20
N ASP A 251 -6.27 10.69 -12.87
CA ASP A 251 -5.92 9.75 -13.94
C ASP A 251 -5.24 10.50 -15.10
N ALA A 252 -5.71 11.70 -15.46
CA ALA A 252 -5.05 12.57 -16.44
C ALA A 252 -3.64 13.03 -15.99
N ALA A 253 -3.47 13.39 -14.71
CA ALA A 253 -2.15 13.76 -14.19
C ALA A 253 -1.16 12.58 -14.16
N CYS A 254 -1.65 11.34 -14.13
CA CYS A 254 -0.83 10.14 -14.15
C CYS A 254 -0.32 9.76 -15.55
N GLU A 255 -0.93 10.23 -16.65
CA GLU A 255 -0.56 9.83 -18.03
C GLU A 255 0.92 10.04 -18.38
N GLY A 256 1.57 11.04 -17.76
CA GLY A 256 2.98 11.35 -17.98
C GLY A 256 3.97 10.55 -17.12
N PHE A 257 3.51 9.59 -16.32
CA PHE A 257 4.32 8.90 -15.31
C PHE A 257 4.11 7.40 -15.30
N ALA A 258 5.17 6.67 -14.92
CA ALA A 258 5.09 5.25 -14.57
C ALA A 258 5.15 5.07 -13.05
N ALA A 259 4.43 4.07 -12.52
CA ALA A 259 4.48 3.75 -11.09
C ALA A 259 5.77 3.00 -10.70
N CYS A 260 6.32 2.24 -11.65
CA CYS A 260 7.61 1.60 -11.55
C CYS A 260 8.25 1.46 -12.93
N ALA A 261 9.53 1.07 -13.00
CA ALA A 261 10.22 0.70 -14.24
C ALA A 261 10.92 -0.64 -14.04
N ARG A 262 10.86 -1.55 -15.01
CA ARG A 262 11.54 -2.84 -14.90
C ARG A 262 13.06 -2.66 -14.93
N VAL A 263 13.76 -3.35 -14.04
CA VAL A 263 15.22 -3.28 -13.90
C VAL A 263 15.87 -4.55 -14.43
N GLU A 264 15.57 -5.68 -13.79
CA GLU A 264 16.18 -6.96 -14.14
C GLU A 264 15.32 -8.14 -13.68
N ARG A 265 15.65 -9.33 -14.18
CA ARG A 265 15.12 -10.60 -13.70
C ARG A 265 16.26 -11.40 -13.08
N LEU A 266 15.99 -12.03 -11.94
CA LEU A 266 16.95 -12.80 -11.16
C LEU A 266 16.39 -14.19 -10.90
N GLY A 267 17.27 -15.20 -10.85
CA GLY A 267 16.88 -16.59 -10.65
C GLY A 267 16.36 -17.27 -11.93
N PRO A 268 15.54 -18.32 -11.81
CA PRO A 268 14.99 -19.05 -12.95
C PRO A 268 14.15 -18.15 -13.87
N GLU A 269 14.18 -18.40 -15.19
CA GLU A 269 13.41 -17.60 -16.17
C GLU A 269 11.91 -17.91 -16.20
N GLU A 270 11.43 -18.81 -15.33
CA GLU A 270 10.05 -19.29 -15.35
C GLU A 270 9.08 -18.31 -14.68
N THR A 271 8.00 -17.97 -15.39
CA THR A 271 6.77 -17.46 -14.78
C THR A 271 5.71 -18.53 -14.91
N ILE A 272 5.19 -19.02 -13.79
CA ILE A 272 4.16 -20.07 -13.85
C ILE A 272 2.86 -19.52 -14.44
N SER A 273 2.16 -20.35 -15.21
CA SER A 273 0.96 -19.93 -15.96
C SER A 273 -0.14 -19.31 -15.09
N ALA A 274 -0.25 -19.75 -13.82
CA ALA A 274 -1.22 -19.20 -12.88
C ALA A 274 -0.94 -17.73 -12.50
N LEU A 275 0.33 -17.30 -12.55
CA LEU A 275 0.74 -15.93 -12.17
C LEU A 275 0.88 -15.00 -13.37
N ALA A 276 1.08 -15.54 -14.58
CA ALA A 276 1.31 -14.74 -15.78
C ALA A 276 0.25 -13.65 -16.03
N PRO A 277 -1.08 -13.92 -15.93
CA PRO A 277 -2.09 -12.87 -16.12
C PRO A 277 -2.01 -11.75 -15.07
N LEU A 278 -1.60 -12.08 -13.85
CA LEU A 278 -1.48 -11.12 -12.75
C LEU A 278 -0.24 -10.23 -12.92
N VAL A 279 0.88 -10.82 -13.39
CA VAL A 279 2.10 -10.08 -13.75
C VAL A 279 1.82 -9.17 -14.94
N GLU A 280 1.14 -9.66 -15.98
CA GLU A 280 0.79 -8.85 -17.15
C GLU A 280 -0.11 -7.66 -16.76
N LEU A 281 -1.11 -7.88 -15.90
CA LEU A 281 -1.95 -6.80 -15.37
C LEU A 281 -1.11 -5.76 -14.63
N HIS A 282 -0.22 -6.19 -13.73
CA HIS A 282 0.68 -5.30 -13.00
C HIS A 282 1.52 -4.47 -13.97
N ASP A 283 2.19 -5.12 -14.91
CA ASP A 283 3.15 -4.48 -15.82
C ASP A 283 2.47 -3.48 -16.75
N ARG A 284 1.29 -3.86 -17.27
CA ARG A 284 0.45 -2.98 -18.10
C ARG A 284 -0.01 -1.74 -17.34
N MET A 285 -0.52 -1.91 -16.11
CA MET A 285 -1.09 -0.79 -15.35
C MET A 285 -0.03 0.12 -14.73
N THR A 286 1.14 -0.42 -14.39
CA THR A 286 2.26 0.37 -13.85
C THR A 286 3.07 1.10 -14.92
N LEU A 287 2.87 0.77 -16.20
CA LEU A 287 3.62 1.27 -17.33
C LEU A 287 5.13 0.98 -17.19
N CYS A 288 5.48 -0.19 -16.66
CA CYS A 288 6.85 -0.49 -16.22
C CYS A 288 7.90 -0.53 -17.33
N ASP A 289 7.47 -0.67 -18.59
CA ASP A 289 8.36 -0.71 -19.76
C ASP A 289 8.22 0.56 -20.63
N SER A 290 7.57 1.62 -20.13
CA SER A 290 7.26 2.83 -20.91
C SER A 290 8.42 3.83 -21.05
N GLY A 291 9.41 3.78 -20.15
CA GLY A 291 10.48 4.78 -20.06
C GLY A 291 10.04 6.15 -19.51
N LEU A 292 8.78 6.27 -19.04
CA LEU A 292 8.28 7.49 -18.39
C LEU A 292 8.98 7.76 -17.05
N PRO A 293 9.04 9.02 -16.59
CA PRO A 293 9.52 9.33 -15.26
C PRO A 293 8.69 8.64 -14.18
N LEU A 294 9.34 8.27 -13.07
CA LEU A 294 8.71 7.54 -11.97
C LEU A 294 7.98 8.47 -10.99
N ALA A 295 6.77 8.08 -10.58
CA ALA A 295 5.98 8.74 -9.53
C ALA A 295 5.19 7.73 -8.66
#